data_AF-A0A0D6PYI8-F1
#
_entry.id   AF-A0A0D6PYI8-F1
#
_cell.length_a   1.000
_cell.length_b   1.000
_cell.length_c   1.000
_cell.angle_alpha   90.00
_cell.angle_beta   90.00
_cell.angle_gamma   90.00
#
_symmetry.space_group_name_H-M   'P 1'
#
loop_
_entity.id
_entity.type
_entity.pdbx_description
1 polymer ?
#
loop_
_entity_poly.entity_id
_entity_poly.type
_entity_poly.pdbx_seq_one_letter_code
_entity_poly.pdbx_strand_id
1 'polypeptide(L)'
;MLCAGLATPALAGSFDVEDGYGDGEISETSRLYVDERLVATFRLDHDHPSQTAHVETAVSRVNHSYALCGEITIRRPEGKVEIHQVSGEGVLHEPDGHHLVALGARNFTEFYLADPDDPDVVERHPGRSSLCAAPTS
;
A
#
# COMPACT_ATOMS: atom_id res chain seq x y z
N MET A 1 -41.94 11.17 0.73
CA MET A 1 -41.02 11.23 1.89
C MET A 1 -39.63 10.92 1.35
N LEU A 2 -38.84 11.95 1.04
CA LEU A 2 -37.44 11.78 0.67
C LEU A 2 -36.62 11.88 1.97
N CYS A 3 -36.03 10.77 2.42
CA CYS A 3 -34.94 10.83 3.39
C CYS A 3 -33.68 11.28 2.62
N ALA A 4 -33.39 12.57 2.67
CA ALA A 4 -32.05 13.04 2.36
C ALA A 4 -31.14 12.57 3.51
N GLY A 5 -30.33 11.55 3.25
CA GLY A 5 -29.25 11.18 4.17
C GLY A 5 -28.32 12.37 4.32
N LEU A 6 -28.26 12.94 5.52
CA LEU A 6 -27.27 13.93 5.87
C LEU A 6 -25.92 13.23 5.85
N ALA A 7 -25.19 13.35 4.74
CA ALA A 7 -23.78 12.99 4.70
C ALA A 7 -23.05 14.00 5.59
N THR A 8 -22.79 13.61 6.85
CA THR A 8 -21.86 14.32 7.71
C THR A 8 -20.51 14.32 6.99
N PRO A 9 -19.88 15.48 6.76
CA PRO A 9 -18.53 15.49 6.21
C PRO A 9 -17.63 14.72 7.17
N ALA A 10 -16.88 13.74 6.64
CA ALA A 10 -15.81 13.11 7.38
C ALA A 10 -14.82 14.20 7.81
N LEU A 11 -14.43 14.20 9.09
CA LEU A 11 -13.38 15.07 9.60
C LEU A 11 -12.03 14.58 9.03
N ALA A 12 -10.98 15.41 9.08
CA ALA A 12 -9.63 14.91 8.81
C ALA A 12 -9.33 13.81 9.83
N GLY A 13 -8.93 12.65 9.35
CA GLY A 13 -8.44 11.54 10.16
C GLY A 13 -7.08 11.09 9.66
N SER A 14 -6.64 9.95 10.16
CA SER A 14 -5.39 9.35 9.75
C SER A 14 -5.39 7.86 9.99
N PHE A 15 -4.50 7.17 9.29
CA PHE A 15 -4.30 5.74 9.40
C PHE A 15 -2.81 5.42 9.27
N ASP A 16 -2.43 4.23 9.72
CA ASP A 16 -1.05 3.77 9.64
C ASP A 16 -0.91 2.71 8.55
N VAL A 17 0.23 2.73 7.87
CA VAL A 17 0.64 1.69 6.93
C VAL A 17 2.01 1.18 7.31
N GLU A 18 2.10 -0.11 7.59
CA GLU A 18 3.35 -0.81 7.85
C GLU A 18 3.79 -1.61 6.63
N ASP A 19 5.07 -1.50 6.28
CA ASP A 19 5.74 -2.37 5.32
C ASP A 19 6.85 -3.14 6.03
N GLY A 20 7.00 -4.41 5.66
CA GLY A 20 7.83 -5.37 6.37
C GLY A 20 8.64 -6.24 5.42
N TYR A 21 9.88 -6.47 5.80
CA TYR A 21 10.88 -7.19 5.03
C TYR A 21 10.54 -8.68 4.91
N GLY A 22 10.53 -9.20 3.68
CA GLY A 22 10.18 -10.58 3.39
C GLY A 22 11.34 -11.58 3.55
N ASP A 23 11.00 -12.87 3.65
CA ASP A 23 11.99 -13.95 3.68
C ASP A 23 12.83 -14.00 2.38
N GLY A 24 14.15 -13.98 2.53
CA GLY A 24 15.09 -14.01 1.42
C GLY A 24 15.20 -12.68 0.65
N GLU A 25 14.52 -11.64 1.11
CA GLU A 25 14.75 -10.30 0.64
C GLU A 25 16.18 -9.82 0.98
N ILE A 26 16.69 -8.90 0.17
CA ILE A 26 17.94 -8.17 0.39
C ILE A 26 17.61 -6.72 0.67
N SER A 27 16.72 -6.13 -0.13
CA SER A 27 16.27 -4.75 0.02
C SER A 27 14.96 -4.51 -0.73
N GLU A 28 14.15 -3.60 -0.22
CA GLU A 28 12.95 -3.10 -0.88
C GLU A 28 12.95 -1.57 -0.90
N THR A 29 12.46 -1.02 -2.00
CA THR A 29 11.97 0.36 -2.03
C THR A 29 10.56 0.37 -2.58
N SER A 30 9.62 0.76 -1.73
CA SER A 30 8.20 0.83 -2.08
C SER A 30 7.64 2.24 -1.87
N ARG A 31 6.61 2.58 -2.64
CA ARG A 31 5.94 3.88 -2.64
C ARG A 31 4.45 3.67 -2.50
N LEU A 32 3.85 4.39 -1.55
CA LEU A 32 2.41 4.43 -1.36
C LEU A 32 1.87 5.74 -1.91
N TYR A 33 0.89 5.61 -2.79
CA TYR A 33 0.07 6.69 -3.30
C TYR A 33 -1.33 6.56 -2.73
N VAL A 34 -1.88 7.66 -2.25
CA VAL A 34 -3.28 7.78 -1.82
C VAL A 34 -3.89 8.97 -2.54
N ASP A 35 -5.04 8.78 -3.18
CA ASP A 35 -5.65 9.77 -4.07
C ASP A 35 -4.65 10.32 -5.10
N GLU A 36 -3.87 9.42 -5.72
CA GLU A 36 -2.81 9.69 -6.70
C GLU A 36 -1.62 10.53 -6.18
N ARG A 37 -1.56 10.82 -4.88
CA ARG A 37 -0.47 11.57 -4.25
C ARG A 37 0.48 10.64 -3.53
N LEU A 38 1.78 10.81 -3.73
CA LEU A 38 2.80 10.10 -2.95
C LEU A 38 2.70 10.53 -1.48
N VAL A 39 2.33 9.61 -0.60
CA VAL A 39 2.20 9.85 0.84
C VAL A 39 3.29 9.18 1.66
N ALA A 40 3.87 8.07 1.17
CA ALA A 40 4.98 7.41 1.83
C ALA A 40 5.96 6.78 0.84
N THR A 41 7.21 6.62 1.28
CA THR A 41 8.24 5.81 0.62
C THR A 41 8.91 4.97 1.69
N PHE A 42 8.80 3.65 1.57
CA PHE A 42 9.44 2.70 2.46
C PHE A 42 10.76 2.24 1.84
N ARG A 43 11.75 2.06 2.70
CA ARG A 43 13.08 1.54 2.35
C ARG A 43 13.47 0.54 3.41
N LEU A 44 13.42 -0.73 3.01
CA LEU A 44 13.67 -1.85 3.90
C LEU A 44 15.00 -2.50 3.52
N ASP A 45 15.75 -2.90 4.54
CA ASP A 45 16.98 -3.67 4.43
C ASP A 45 17.16 -4.52 5.70
N HIS A 46 18.29 -5.21 5.80
CA HIS A 46 18.55 -6.07 6.94
C HIS A 46 18.60 -5.31 8.29
N ASP A 47 19.01 -4.04 8.28
CA ASP A 47 19.12 -3.21 9.48
C ASP A 47 17.80 -2.48 9.78
N HIS A 48 16.94 -2.32 8.77
CA HIS A 48 15.62 -1.68 8.83
C HIS A 48 14.55 -2.63 8.28
N PRO A 49 14.20 -3.70 9.01
CA PRO A 49 13.32 -4.76 8.50
C PRO A 49 11.84 -4.36 8.47
N SER A 50 11.46 -3.22 9.02
CA SER A 50 10.10 -2.69 8.88
C SER A 50 10.08 -1.18 8.99
N GLN A 51 9.06 -0.57 8.39
CA GLN A 51 8.78 0.86 8.50
C GLN A 51 7.27 1.09 8.53
N THR A 52 6.84 2.02 9.38
CA THR A 52 5.44 2.45 9.46
C THR A 52 5.33 3.91 9.04
N ALA A 53 4.35 4.21 8.20
CA ALA A 53 4.02 5.56 7.76
C ALA A 53 2.64 5.97 8.30
N HIS A 54 2.58 7.17 8.87
CA HIS A 54 1.32 7.81 9.26
C HIS A 54 0.77 8.60 8.08
N VAL A 55 -0.46 8.33 7.66
CA VAL A 55 -1.09 8.92 6.48
C VAL A 55 -2.32 9.72 6.88
N GLU A 56 -2.32 11.00 6.55
CA GLU A 56 -3.45 11.91 6.76
C GLU A 56 -4.50 11.74 5.65
N THR A 57 -5.78 11.65 6.02
CA THR A 57 -6.89 11.61 5.06
C THR A 57 -7.43 13.00 4.77
N ALA A 58 -7.89 13.19 3.53
CA ALA A 58 -8.51 14.45 3.13
C ALA A 58 -9.91 14.59 3.76
N VAL A 59 -10.18 15.72 4.40
CA VAL A 59 -11.51 16.10 4.91
C VAL A 59 -12.58 15.83 3.87
N SER A 60 -13.74 15.32 4.29
CA SER A 60 -14.95 15.07 3.50
C SER A 60 -14.93 13.88 2.53
N ARG A 61 -13.88 13.05 2.52
CA ARG A 61 -13.88 11.77 1.81
C ARG A 61 -13.84 10.62 2.81
N VAL A 62 -14.62 9.58 2.51
CA VAL A 62 -14.65 8.33 3.26
C VAL A 62 -13.90 7.21 2.53
N ASN A 63 -13.85 7.29 1.20
CA ASN A 63 -13.13 6.34 0.37
C ASN A 63 -11.96 7.04 -0.31
N HIS A 64 -10.82 6.35 -0.38
CA HIS A 64 -9.60 6.84 -1.00
C HIS A 64 -9.06 5.82 -1.99
N SER A 65 -8.62 6.26 -3.17
CA SER A 65 -7.86 5.35 -4.04
C SER A 65 -6.47 5.15 -3.47
N TYR A 66 -5.90 3.96 -3.62
CA TYR A 66 -4.50 3.73 -3.30
C TYR A 66 -3.78 3.00 -4.42
N ALA A 67 -2.46 3.21 -4.49
CA ALA A 67 -1.55 2.39 -5.28
C ALA A 67 -0.25 2.15 -4.51
N LEU A 68 0.26 0.94 -4.63
CA LEU A 68 1.57 0.55 -4.11
C LEU A 68 2.48 0.20 -5.29
N CYS A 69 3.67 0.79 -5.31
CA CYS A 69 4.70 0.53 -6.31
C CYS A 69 6.00 0.12 -5.61
N GLY A 70 6.49 -1.10 -5.85
CA GLY A 70 7.66 -1.64 -5.17
C GLY A 70 8.71 -2.19 -6.13
N GLU A 71 9.98 -2.00 -5.76
CA GLU A 71 11.12 -2.73 -6.30
C GLU A 71 11.72 -3.56 -5.17
N ILE A 72 11.72 -4.88 -5.33
CA ILE A 72 12.16 -5.83 -4.31
C ILE A 72 13.34 -6.62 -4.86
N THR A 73 14.47 -6.55 -4.17
CA THR A 73 15.65 -7.35 -4.47
C THR A 73 15.69 -8.55 -3.53
N ILE A 74 15.76 -9.75 -4.08
CA ILE A 74 15.78 -11.00 -3.31
C ILE A 74 17.00 -11.86 -3.63
N ARG A 75 17.36 -12.74 -2.70
CA ARG A 75 18.29 -13.85 -2.91
C ARG A 75 17.53 -15.17 -2.91
N ARG A 76 17.56 -15.88 -4.02
CA ARG A 76 17.00 -17.23 -4.12
C ARG A 76 17.86 -18.24 -3.33
N PRO A 77 17.30 -19.41 -2.94
CA PRO A 77 18.05 -20.46 -2.23
C PRO A 77 19.33 -20.92 -2.95
N GLU A 78 19.35 -20.91 -4.28
CA GLU A 78 20.54 -21.21 -5.11
C GLU A 78 21.62 -20.11 -5.09
N GLY A 79 21.39 -19.01 -4.36
CA GLY A 79 22.30 -17.88 -4.21
C GLY A 79 22.19 -16.81 -5.30
N LYS A 80 21.32 -17.01 -6.31
CA LYS A 80 21.06 -16.03 -7.36
C LYS A 80 20.30 -14.82 -6.82
N VAL A 81 20.76 -13.62 -7.16
CA VAL A 81 20.07 -12.36 -6.85
C VAL A 81 19.12 -11.98 -7.98
N GLU A 82 17.91 -11.57 -7.64
CA GLU A 82 16.87 -11.13 -8.58
C GLU A 82 16.23 -9.83 -8.11
N ILE A 83 15.80 -9.00 -9.08
CA ILE A 83 15.05 -7.77 -8.83
C ILE A 83 13.65 -7.94 -9.43
N HIS A 84 12.63 -7.68 -8.62
CA HIS A 84 11.22 -7.79 -8.99
C HIS A 84 10.55 -6.43 -8.90
N GLN A 85 9.76 -6.09 -9.92
CA GLN A 85 8.90 -4.91 -9.90
C GLN A 85 7.49 -5.34 -9.56
N VAL A 86 7.00 -4.92 -8.40
CA VAL A 86 5.67 -5.23 -7.89
C VAL A 86 4.78 -4.00 -7.89
N SER A 87 3.49 -4.23 -8.05
CA SER A 87 2.51 -3.15 -7.98
C SER A 87 1.11 -3.69 -7.73
N GLY A 88 0.28 -2.88 -7.10
CA GLY A 88 -1.16 -3.09 -7.00
C GLY A 88 -1.88 -1.80 -6.67
N GLU A 89 -3.19 -1.81 -6.81
CA GLU A 89 -4.07 -0.67 -6.53
C GLU A 89 -5.43 -1.15 -6.05
N GLY A 90 -6.19 -0.22 -5.48
CA GLY A 90 -7.51 -0.51 -4.95
C GLY A 90 -8.15 0.71 -4.32
N VAL A 91 -9.11 0.44 -3.44
CA VAL A 91 -9.85 1.45 -2.68
C VAL A 91 -9.73 1.13 -1.19
N LEU A 92 -9.46 2.17 -0.41
CA LEU A 92 -9.56 2.17 1.04
C LEU A 92 -10.94 2.68 1.44
N HIS A 93 -11.65 1.92 2.26
CA HIS A 93 -12.98 2.24 2.78
C HIS A 93 -12.86 2.65 4.24
N GLU A 94 -13.17 3.91 4.54
CA GLU A 94 -13.14 4.49 5.88
C GLU A 94 -11.84 4.15 6.65
N PRO A 95 -10.64 4.39 6.09
CA PRO A 95 -9.39 3.88 6.66
C PRO A 95 -9.00 4.56 7.99
N ASP A 96 -9.67 5.63 8.40
CA ASP A 96 -9.30 6.40 9.58
C ASP A 96 -9.27 5.52 10.85
N GLY A 97 -8.15 5.53 11.55
CA GLY A 97 -7.92 4.75 12.77
C GLY A 97 -7.48 3.30 12.54
N HIS A 98 -7.36 2.86 11.28
CA HIS A 98 -6.92 1.52 10.93
C HIS A 98 -5.39 1.40 10.83
N HIS A 99 -4.90 0.16 10.97
CA HIS A 99 -3.50 -0.21 10.75
C HIS A 99 -3.43 -1.18 9.57
N LEU A 100 -2.93 -0.69 8.44
CA LEU A 100 -2.82 -1.46 7.22
C LEU A 100 -1.40 -2.03 7.07
N VAL A 101 -1.30 -3.19 6.45
CA VAL A 101 -0.03 -3.83 6.12
C VAL A 101 0.15 -3.92 4.61
N ALA A 102 1.33 -3.56 4.12
CA ALA A 102 1.74 -3.80 2.74
C ALA A 102 2.23 -5.26 2.61
N LEU A 103 1.67 -5.99 1.66
CA LEU A 103 1.91 -7.42 1.50
C LEU A 103 2.34 -7.75 0.07
N GLY A 104 3.52 -8.36 -0.05
CA GLY A 104 3.98 -9.00 -1.28
C GLY A 104 3.38 -10.40 -1.45
N ALA A 105 2.87 -10.72 -2.65
CA ALA A 105 2.33 -12.06 -2.95
C ALA A 105 2.70 -12.56 -4.35
N ARG A 106 2.37 -13.84 -4.57
CA ARG A 106 2.54 -14.56 -5.85
C ARG A 106 3.96 -14.39 -6.44
N ASN A 107 4.98 -14.75 -5.65
CA ASN A 107 6.40 -14.65 -6.05
C ASN A 107 6.82 -13.23 -6.45
N PHE A 108 6.42 -12.22 -5.67
CA PHE A 108 6.76 -10.82 -5.95
C PHE A 108 6.21 -10.36 -7.30
N THR A 109 4.92 -10.63 -7.54
CA THR A 109 4.18 -10.08 -8.69
C THR A 109 2.95 -9.27 -8.29
N GLU A 110 2.43 -9.49 -7.08
CA GLU A 110 1.36 -8.69 -6.49
C GLU A 110 1.87 -7.97 -5.25
N PHE A 111 1.37 -6.77 -5.04
CA PHE A 111 1.67 -5.96 -3.86
C PHE A 111 0.44 -5.12 -3.51
N TYR A 112 -0.11 -5.33 -2.31
CA TYR A 112 -1.42 -4.80 -1.93
C TYR A 112 -1.46 -4.45 -0.45
N LEU A 113 -2.42 -3.60 -0.07
CA LEU A 113 -2.71 -3.33 1.34
C LEU A 113 -3.72 -4.34 1.87
N ALA A 114 -3.63 -4.65 3.16
CA ALA A 114 -4.65 -5.37 3.89
C ALA A 114 -4.75 -4.80 5.30
N ASP A 115 -5.94 -4.86 5.89
CA ASP A 115 -6.10 -4.70 7.33
C ASP A 115 -6.25 -6.11 7.94
N PRO A 116 -5.37 -6.51 8.88
CA PRO A 116 -5.45 -7.82 9.53
C PRO A 116 -6.71 -8.02 10.39
N ASP A 117 -7.29 -6.93 10.89
CA ASP A 117 -8.40 -6.93 11.83
C ASP A 117 -9.75 -6.68 11.12
N ASP A 118 -9.75 -5.99 9.97
CA ASP A 118 -10.96 -5.69 9.19
C ASP A 118 -10.78 -5.82 7.66
N PRO A 119 -11.13 -6.97 7.05
CA PRO A 119 -10.93 -7.20 5.62
C PRO A 119 -11.76 -6.30 4.70
N ASP A 120 -12.79 -5.61 5.21
CA ASP A 120 -13.67 -4.77 4.40
C ASP A 120 -13.09 -3.37 4.16
N VAL A 121 -12.02 -2.99 4.88
CA VAL A 121 -11.32 -1.70 4.73
C VAL A 121 -10.59 -1.60 3.39
N VAL A 122 -10.16 -2.72 2.81
CA VAL A 122 -9.38 -2.71 1.58
C VAL A 122 -10.06 -3.51 0.47
N GLU A 123 -10.57 -2.80 -0.53
CA GLU A 123 -10.92 -3.39 -1.81
C GLU A 123 -9.68 -3.41 -2.72
N ARG A 124 -9.37 -4.58 -3.29
CA ARG A 124 -8.24 -4.75 -4.22
C ARG A 124 -8.74 -4.80 -5.66
N HIS A 125 -8.15 -4.00 -6.54
CA HIS A 125 -8.38 -4.15 -7.96
C HIS A 125 -7.42 -5.18 -8.57
N PRO A 126 -7.88 -6.03 -9.51
CA PRO A 126 -7.02 -7.00 -10.16
C PRO A 126 -6.06 -6.31 -11.15
N GLY A 127 -4.79 -6.71 -11.10
CA GLY A 127 -3.78 -6.28 -12.08
C GLY A 127 -2.69 -5.39 -11.48
N ARG A 128 -1.87 -4.83 -12.38
CA ARG A 128 -0.79 -3.90 -12.00
C ARG A 128 -1.34 -2.49 -11.96
N SER A 129 -0.86 -1.68 -11.02
CA SER A 129 -1.27 -0.29 -10.98
C SER A 129 -0.74 0.50 -12.17
N SER A 130 -1.61 1.32 -12.75
CA SER A 130 -1.25 2.24 -13.84
C SER A 130 -0.31 3.35 -13.39
N LEU A 131 -0.30 3.70 -12.09
CA LEU A 131 0.60 4.68 -11.50
C LEU A 131 2.04 4.18 -11.37
N CYS A 132 2.22 2.85 -11.35
CA CYS A 132 3.53 2.22 -11.22
C CYS A 132 4.23 1.95 -12.56
N ALA A 133 3.65 2.42 -13.68
CA ALA A 133 4.36 2.43 -14.94
C ALA A 133 5.65 3.25 -14.77
N ALA A 134 6.80 2.59 -14.85
CA ALA A 134 8.10 3.21 -14.69
C ALA A 134 8.20 4.50 -15.52
N PRO A 135 8.90 5.55 -15.04
CA PRO A 135 9.22 6.67 -15.90
C PRO A 135 9.94 6.09 -17.13
N THR A 136 9.38 6.33 -18.32
CA THR A 136 10.08 6.06 -19.56
C THR A 136 11.41 6.80 -19.50
N SER A 137 12.48 6.00 -19.64
CA SER A 137 13.91 6.34 -19.75
C SER A 137 14.32 7.79 -20.02
#